data_AF-A0A2V9Y4F5-F1
#
_entry.id   AF-A0A2V9Y4F5-F1
#
_cell.length_a   1.000
_cell.length_b   1.000
_cell.length_c   1.000
_cell.angle_alpha   90.00
_cell.angle_beta   90.00
_cell.angle_gamma   90.00
#
_symmetry.space_group_name_H-M   'P 1'
#
loop_
_entity.id
_entity.type
_entity.pdbx_description
1 polymer ?
#
loop_
_entity_poly.entity_id
_entity_poly.type
_entity_poly.pdbx_seq_one_letter_code
_entity_poly.pdbx_strand_id
1 'polypeptide(L)'
;MKKNSVLKVLTLALILASCAQFALRAQTTQQPYQGVVGRTLGESKEWWPEPVKAPSGAPNVVWILLDDVGYGAAGTFGGLIQTPTFDALAANGLRYTNFHTTAICAPTRSALLTGRNSASVHVSGFSHKVLSAGFPGWDGRVPSTAGTIAEILRDNGYNAFAVGKYGVTPDEEATDAGPFDHWPTGKGFDHFFGFLGSQTDQYKPDLVEDQAHAHPDGRHLSDQITDNAITYIDRLKKAAPDK
;
A
#
# COMPACT_ATOMS: atom_id res chain seq x y z
N MET A 1 38.39 21.21 -28.60
CA MET A 1 37.07 20.98 -27.96
C MET A 1 36.82 19.49 -27.65
N LYS A 2 37.66 18.81 -26.85
CA LYS A 2 37.53 17.36 -26.55
C LYS A 2 37.38 17.01 -25.05
N LYS A 3 37.14 18.00 -24.17
CA LYS A 3 37.05 17.77 -22.71
C LYS A 3 35.63 17.51 -22.17
N ASN A 4 34.57 17.67 -22.97
CA ASN A 4 33.19 17.60 -22.49
C ASN A 4 32.48 16.24 -22.64
N SER A 5 33.08 15.24 -23.32
CA SER A 5 32.44 13.92 -23.47
C SER A 5 32.73 12.98 -22.29
N VAL A 6 33.94 13.05 -21.71
CA VAL A 6 34.34 12.15 -20.61
C VAL A 6 33.54 12.42 -19.34
N LEU A 7 33.23 13.69 -19.03
CA LEU A 7 32.46 14.07 -17.85
C LEU A 7 30.98 13.63 -17.96
N LYS A 8 30.39 13.68 -19.17
CA LYS A 8 29.00 13.22 -19.41
C LYS A 8 28.86 11.69 -19.30
N VAL A 9 29.89 10.94 -19.70
CA VAL A 9 29.89 9.46 -19.58
C VAL A 9 30.01 9.03 -18.12
N LEU A 10 30.78 9.74 -17.29
CA LEU A 10 30.87 9.45 -15.86
C LEU A 10 29.56 9.76 -15.09
N THR A 11 28.86 10.85 -15.43
CA THR A 11 27.57 11.18 -14.77
C THR A 11 26.47 10.20 -15.17
N LEU A 12 26.46 9.71 -16.41
CA LEU A 12 25.47 8.73 -16.88
C LEU A 12 25.70 7.34 -16.25
N ALA A 13 26.96 6.95 -16.04
CA ALA A 13 27.32 5.71 -15.37
C ALA A 13 26.93 5.70 -13.88
N LEU A 14 27.05 6.83 -13.17
CA LEU A 14 26.61 6.93 -11.77
C LEU A 14 25.07 6.87 -11.62
N ILE A 15 24.31 7.43 -12.57
CA ILE A 15 22.84 7.40 -12.55
C ILE A 15 22.31 6.00 -12.94
N LEU A 16 23.00 5.28 -13.83
CA LEU A 16 22.67 3.89 -14.15
C LEU A 16 22.98 2.94 -12.98
N ALA A 17 24.03 3.21 -12.20
CA ALA A 17 24.37 2.41 -11.03
C ALA A 17 23.34 2.54 -9.89
N SER A 18 22.75 3.72 -9.68
CA SER A 18 21.69 3.90 -8.67
C SER A 18 20.34 3.33 -9.11
N CYS A 19 20.00 3.38 -10.40
CA CYS A 19 18.76 2.78 -10.92
C CYS A 19 18.80 1.23 -10.93
N ALA A 20 19.97 0.62 -11.13
CA ALA A 20 20.10 -0.84 -11.13
C ALA A 20 19.91 -1.48 -9.74
N GLN A 21 20.12 -0.73 -8.66
CA GLN A 21 19.93 -1.24 -7.29
C GLN A 21 18.45 -1.38 -6.88
N PHE A 22 17.53 -0.65 -7.53
CA PHE A 22 16.10 -0.72 -7.21
C PHE A 22 15.37 -1.87 -7.92
N ALA A 23 15.85 -2.32 -9.08
CA ALA A 23 15.14 -3.33 -9.88
C ALA A 23 15.44 -4.79 -9.48
N LEU A 24 16.40 -5.03 -8.59
CA LEU A 24 16.89 -6.38 -8.26
C LEU A 24 16.61 -6.82 -6.81
N ARG A 25 15.64 -6.22 -6.12
CA ARG A 25 15.29 -6.56 -4.73
C ARG A 25 14.14 -7.56 -4.56
N ALA A 26 13.49 -7.99 -5.64
CA ALA A 26 12.39 -8.96 -5.61
C ALA A 26 12.84 -10.42 -5.35
N GLN A 27 14.15 -10.68 -5.28
CA GLN A 27 14.69 -11.84 -4.60
C GLN A 27 15.47 -11.30 -3.41
N THR A 28 15.02 -11.63 -2.20
CA THR A 28 15.87 -11.55 -1.00
C THR A 28 17.09 -12.41 -1.30
N THR A 29 18.15 -11.79 -1.83
CA THR A 29 19.45 -12.45 -1.94
C THR A 29 19.84 -12.74 -0.51
N GLN A 30 19.71 -14.02 -0.13
CA GLN A 30 20.02 -14.47 1.21
C GLN A 30 21.44 -13.99 1.51
N GLN A 31 21.56 -13.10 2.50
CA GLN A 31 22.85 -12.57 2.88
C GLN A 31 23.73 -13.77 3.26
N PRO A 32 24.94 -13.89 2.70
CA PRO A 32 25.81 -15.01 3.03
C PRO A 32 26.05 -15.01 4.54
N TYR A 33 25.95 -16.18 5.16
CA TYR A 33 26.17 -16.34 6.59
C TYR A 33 27.55 -15.80 6.97
N GLN A 34 27.59 -14.87 7.93
CA GLN A 34 28.85 -14.21 8.36
C GLN A 34 29.36 -14.74 9.71
N GLY A 35 28.73 -15.79 10.24
CA GLY A 35 29.20 -16.45 11.46
C GLY A 35 30.27 -17.50 11.17
N VAL A 36 30.60 -18.28 12.20
CA VAL A 36 31.55 -19.40 12.12
C VAL A 36 30.81 -20.68 12.50
N VAL A 37 30.94 -21.73 11.69
CA VAL A 37 30.42 -23.07 12.03
C VAL A 37 31.61 -23.96 12.37
N GLY A 38 31.77 -24.25 13.66
CA GLY A 38 32.80 -25.14 14.19
C GLY A 38 32.34 -26.59 14.31
N ARG A 39 33.16 -27.47 14.87
CA ARG A 39 32.79 -28.88 15.10
C ARG A 39 31.90 -29.04 16.34
N THR A 40 31.98 -28.09 17.27
CA THR A 40 31.14 -28.00 18.47
C THR A 40 30.43 -26.64 18.52
N LEU A 41 29.39 -26.53 19.35
CA LEU A 41 28.70 -25.25 19.57
C LEU A 41 29.64 -24.19 20.14
N GLY A 42 30.59 -24.57 21.01
CA GLY A 42 31.58 -23.64 21.57
C GLY A 42 32.61 -23.13 20.56
N GLU A 43 32.83 -23.87 19.47
CA GLU A 43 33.68 -23.44 18.34
C GLU A 43 32.91 -22.65 17.28
N SER A 44 31.58 -22.55 17.43
CA SER A 44 30.71 -21.84 16.50
C SER A 44 30.43 -20.43 17.01
N LYS A 45 30.30 -19.50 16.07
CA LYS A 45 29.84 -18.12 16.34
C LYS A 45 28.61 -17.87 15.50
N GLU A 46 27.48 -17.69 16.14
CA GLU A 46 26.25 -17.32 15.48
C GLU A 46 26.37 -15.95 14.80
N TRP A 47 25.65 -15.80 13.70
CA TRP A 47 25.40 -14.52 13.06
C TRP A 47 23.97 -14.51 12.55
N TRP A 48 23.28 -13.42 12.82
CA TRP A 48 21.92 -13.16 12.37
C TRP A 48 21.94 -11.90 11.50
N PRO A 49 21.28 -11.89 10.33
CA PRO A 49 21.15 -10.67 9.55
C PRO A 49 20.36 -9.64 10.36
N GLU A 50 20.83 -8.39 10.37
CA GLU A 50 20.09 -7.30 11.01
C GLU A 50 18.79 -7.04 10.24
N PRO A 51 17.63 -7.05 10.92
CA PRO A 51 16.36 -6.68 10.29
C PRO A 51 16.39 -5.24 9.80
N VAL A 52 15.73 -4.96 8.68
CA VAL A 52 15.49 -3.58 8.25
C VAL A 52 14.56 -2.91 9.27
N LYS A 53 14.99 -1.78 9.82
CA LYS A 53 14.23 -0.97 10.78
C LYS A 53 13.95 0.40 10.18
N ALA A 54 12.81 0.96 10.51
CA ALA A 54 12.52 2.36 10.20
C ALA A 54 13.55 3.28 10.86
N PRO A 55 13.86 4.45 10.26
CA PRO A 55 14.73 5.43 10.89
C PRO A 55 14.26 5.83 12.29
N SER A 56 15.19 6.15 13.19
CA SER A 56 14.83 6.64 14.52
C SER A 56 13.94 7.89 14.42
N GLY A 57 12.82 7.90 15.14
CA GLY A 57 11.83 8.98 15.10
C GLY A 57 10.94 9.00 13.85
N ALA A 58 10.95 7.94 13.04
CA ALA A 58 10.00 7.76 11.96
C ALA A 58 8.54 7.88 12.46
N PRO A 59 7.69 8.68 11.82
CA PRO A 59 6.31 8.85 12.26
C PRO A 59 5.42 7.70 11.81
N ASN A 60 4.35 7.44 12.56
CA ASN A 60 3.24 6.65 12.05
C ASN A 60 2.54 7.38 10.89
N VAL A 61 2.24 6.66 9.81
CA VAL A 61 1.47 7.18 8.67
C VAL A 61 0.09 6.55 8.68
N VAL A 62 -0.95 7.37 8.84
CA VAL A 62 -2.35 6.91 8.84
C VAL A 62 -3.10 7.62 7.72
N TRP A 63 -3.71 6.83 6.84
CA TRP A 63 -4.57 7.33 5.77
C TRP A 63 -6.02 6.93 6.01
N ILE A 64 -6.89 7.93 6.03
CA ILE A 64 -8.35 7.75 6.08
C ILE A 64 -8.89 8.23 4.74
N LEU A 65 -9.30 7.30 3.88
CA LEU A 65 -9.88 7.59 2.57
C LEU A 65 -11.38 7.35 2.60
N LEU A 66 -12.16 8.42 2.41
CA LEU A 66 -13.61 8.33 2.28
C LEU A 66 -14.00 8.04 0.83
N ASP A 67 -15.03 7.22 0.63
CA ASP A 67 -15.51 6.83 -0.70
C ASP A 67 -16.74 7.69 -1.05
N ASP A 68 -16.71 8.32 -2.23
CA ASP A 68 -17.78 9.17 -2.78
C ASP A 68 -18.27 10.34 -1.89
N VAL A 69 -17.39 10.87 -1.04
CA VAL A 69 -17.69 12.06 -0.22
C VAL A 69 -17.36 13.34 -0.99
N GLY A 70 -18.39 14.16 -1.25
CA GLY A 70 -18.24 15.45 -1.92
C GLY A 70 -17.58 16.52 -1.04
N TYR A 71 -16.89 17.47 -1.68
CA TYR A 71 -16.17 18.56 -1.00
C TYR A 71 -17.03 19.34 0.01
N GLY A 72 -18.29 19.63 -0.33
CA GLY A 72 -19.23 20.36 0.52
C GLY A 72 -20.03 19.48 1.50
N ALA A 73 -19.64 18.24 1.75
CA ALA A 73 -20.37 17.35 2.65
C ALA A 73 -20.14 17.68 4.13
N ALA A 74 -18.87 17.84 4.53
CA ALA A 74 -18.45 18.02 5.92
C ALA A 74 -18.62 19.46 6.42
N GLY A 75 -18.94 19.63 7.71
CA GLY A 75 -19.11 20.92 8.37
C GLY A 75 -17.89 21.86 8.20
N THR A 76 -16.68 21.31 8.31
CA THR A 76 -15.41 22.02 8.07
C THR A 76 -15.34 22.79 6.74
N PHE A 77 -16.03 22.32 5.70
CA PHE A 77 -16.06 22.92 4.37
C PHE A 77 -17.41 23.60 4.04
N GLY A 78 -18.23 23.87 5.05
CA GLY A 78 -19.54 24.52 4.92
C GLY A 78 -20.70 23.57 4.65
N GLY A 79 -20.50 22.26 4.79
CA GLY A 79 -21.53 21.25 4.62
C GLY A 79 -22.48 21.13 5.80
N LEU A 80 -23.60 20.42 5.57
CA LEU A 80 -24.66 20.22 6.57
C LEU A 80 -24.46 18.96 7.42
N ILE A 81 -23.58 18.04 7.00
CA ILE A 81 -23.34 16.79 7.73
C ILE A 81 -22.43 17.09 8.93
N GLN A 82 -22.88 16.68 10.11
CA GLN A 82 -22.11 16.84 11.34
C GLN A 82 -20.94 15.87 11.36
N THR A 83 -19.72 16.40 11.37
CA THR A 83 -18.48 15.62 11.31
C THR A 83 -17.51 16.03 12.44
N PRO A 84 -17.93 15.99 13.73
CA PRO A 84 -17.20 16.63 14.83
C PRO A 84 -15.75 16.13 14.97
N THR A 85 -15.50 14.84 14.71
CA THR A 85 -14.13 14.29 14.74
C THR A 85 -13.26 14.86 13.62
N PHE A 86 -13.77 14.96 12.40
CA PHE A 86 -13.03 15.58 11.29
C PHE A 86 -12.87 17.08 11.49
N ASP A 87 -13.87 17.75 12.08
CA ASP A 87 -13.79 19.17 12.41
C ASP A 87 -12.70 19.46 13.45
N ALA A 88 -12.57 18.59 14.47
CA ALA A 88 -11.50 18.67 15.45
C ALA A 88 -10.12 18.43 14.82
N LEU A 89 -9.98 17.44 13.93
CA LEU A 89 -8.72 17.19 13.20
C LEU A 89 -8.34 18.40 12.33
N ALA A 90 -9.31 18.97 11.63
CA ALA A 90 -9.09 20.11 10.74
C ALA A 90 -8.75 21.40 11.51
N ALA A 91 -9.28 21.59 12.72
CA ALA A 91 -8.96 22.70 13.60
C ALA A 91 -7.52 22.61 14.16
N ASN A 92 -6.98 21.40 14.32
CA ASN A 92 -5.63 21.14 14.83
C ASN A 92 -4.62 20.83 13.72
N GLY A 93 -5.00 20.98 12.46
CA GLY A 93 -4.19 20.56 11.32
C GLY A 93 -4.27 21.51 10.13
N LEU A 94 -3.98 20.98 8.95
CA LEU A 94 -4.06 21.70 7.68
C LEU A 94 -5.32 21.30 6.92
N ARG A 95 -5.88 22.27 6.19
CA ARG A 95 -7.01 22.08 5.28
C ARG A 95 -6.59 22.48 3.89
N TYR A 96 -7.01 21.71 2.90
CA TYR A 96 -6.71 21.95 1.49
C TYR A 96 -8.01 22.23 0.75
N THR A 97 -8.11 23.40 0.12
CA THR A 97 -9.27 23.80 -0.71
C THR A 97 -9.02 23.56 -2.21
N ASN A 98 -7.83 23.07 -2.56
CA ASN A 98 -7.39 22.80 -3.93
C ASN A 98 -6.69 21.43 -4.02
N PHE A 99 -7.28 20.42 -3.38
CA PHE A 99 -6.83 19.03 -3.44
C PHE A 99 -7.65 18.27 -4.49
N HIS A 100 -7.00 17.45 -5.30
CA HIS A 100 -7.64 16.76 -6.42
C HIS A 100 -7.41 15.26 -6.34
N THR A 101 -8.49 14.51 -6.55
CA THR A 101 -8.47 13.10 -6.89
C THR A 101 -8.69 12.94 -8.39
N THR A 102 -8.71 11.69 -8.88
CA THR A 102 -9.29 11.44 -10.21
C THR A 102 -10.82 11.40 -10.11
N ALA A 103 -11.50 11.21 -11.24
CA ALA A 103 -12.96 11.19 -11.31
C ALA A 103 -13.61 9.91 -10.75
N ILE A 104 -12.86 8.82 -10.52
CA ILE A 104 -13.38 7.50 -10.13
C ILE A 104 -12.52 6.89 -9.01
N CYS A 105 -13.09 5.96 -8.23
CA CYS A 105 -12.41 5.31 -7.10
C CYS A 105 -11.12 4.57 -7.50
N ALA A 106 -11.15 3.68 -8.50
CA ALA A 106 -9.99 2.84 -8.84
C ALA A 106 -8.80 3.66 -9.38
N PRO A 107 -8.98 4.63 -10.31
CA PRO A 107 -7.87 5.48 -10.74
C PRO A 107 -7.31 6.38 -9.62
N THR A 108 -8.15 6.81 -8.67
CA THR A 108 -7.68 7.57 -7.49
C THR A 108 -6.84 6.69 -6.57
N ARG A 109 -7.29 5.47 -6.29
CA ARG A 109 -6.60 4.52 -5.40
C ARG A 109 -5.29 4.05 -6.02
N SER A 110 -5.24 3.77 -7.33
CA SER A 110 -4.00 3.41 -8.01
C SER A 110 -2.99 4.56 -8.00
N ALA A 111 -3.43 5.79 -8.20
CA ALA A 111 -2.57 6.96 -8.11
C ALA A 111 -2.07 7.21 -6.69
N LEU A 112 -2.93 7.05 -5.68
CA LEU A 112 -2.57 7.16 -4.26
C LEU A 112 -1.53 6.12 -3.85
N LEU A 113 -1.72 4.87 -4.25
CA LEU A 113 -0.82 3.77 -3.91
C LEU A 113 0.52 3.88 -4.63
N THR A 114 0.56 4.34 -5.88
CA THR A 114 1.79 4.31 -6.70
C THR A 114 2.50 5.65 -6.79
N GLY A 115 1.84 6.76 -6.44
CA GLY A 115 2.33 8.12 -6.67
C GLY A 115 2.41 8.50 -8.15
N ARG A 116 1.72 7.79 -9.04
CA ARG A 116 1.79 7.95 -10.50
C ARG A 116 0.43 8.29 -11.10
N ASN A 117 0.44 8.85 -12.30
CA ASN A 117 -0.79 9.04 -13.06
C ASN A 117 -1.45 7.67 -13.32
N SER A 118 -2.75 7.57 -13.09
CA SER A 118 -3.47 6.30 -13.16
C SER A 118 -3.38 5.60 -14.53
N ALA A 119 -3.31 6.35 -15.62
CA ALA A 119 -3.09 5.81 -16.97
C ALA A 119 -1.68 5.23 -17.15
N SER A 120 -0.67 5.79 -16.48
CA SER A 120 0.70 5.23 -16.52
C SER A 120 0.84 3.91 -15.75
N VAL A 121 -0.14 3.59 -14.90
CA VAL A 121 -0.20 2.35 -14.11
C VAL A 121 -1.41 1.48 -14.48
N HIS A 122 -1.94 1.70 -15.68
CA HIS A 122 -2.96 0.86 -16.32
C HIS A 122 -4.39 0.90 -15.72
N VAL A 123 -4.66 1.84 -14.84
CA VAL A 123 -5.97 1.99 -14.17
C VAL A 123 -6.61 3.32 -14.56
N SER A 124 -6.84 3.56 -15.86
CA SER A 124 -7.60 4.74 -16.31
C SER A 124 -9.11 4.62 -16.04
N GLY A 125 -9.60 3.39 -15.88
CA GLY A 125 -11.00 3.06 -15.54
C GLY A 125 -11.07 2.15 -14.31
N PHE A 126 -12.10 1.32 -14.24
CA PHE A 126 -12.22 0.31 -13.19
C PHE A 126 -11.30 -0.88 -13.45
N SER A 127 -10.93 -1.61 -12.38
CA SER A 127 -10.28 -2.93 -12.46
C SER A 127 -11.27 -4.07 -12.71
N HIS A 128 -12.37 -3.77 -13.38
CA HIS A 128 -13.39 -4.75 -13.77
C HIS A 128 -13.18 -5.08 -15.24
N LYS A 129 -12.83 -6.32 -15.59
CA LYS A 129 -12.54 -6.69 -16.99
C LYS A 129 -13.62 -6.25 -18.00
N VAL A 130 -14.88 -6.25 -17.59
CA VAL A 130 -16.03 -5.81 -18.42
C VAL A 130 -16.12 -4.30 -18.63
N LEU A 131 -15.46 -3.50 -17.78
CA LEU A 131 -15.35 -2.04 -17.86
C LEU A 131 -13.91 -1.57 -18.19
N SER A 132 -12.99 -2.50 -18.42
CA SER A 132 -11.60 -2.28 -18.80
C SER A 132 -11.40 -2.53 -20.30
N ALA A 133 -10.22 -2.21 -20.82
CA ALA A 133 -9.80 -2.59 -22.16
C ALA A 133 -8.37 -3.13 -22.11
N GLY A 134 -8.07 -4.22 -22.81
CA GLY A 134 -6.76 -4.91 -22.79
C GLY A 134 -5.59 -4.13 -23.41
N PHE A 135 -5.64 -2.80 -23.40
CA PHE A 135 -4.58 -1.91 -23.84
C PHE A 135 -3.78 -1.40 -22.64
N PRO A 136 -2.47 -1.15 -22.81
CA PRO A 136 -1.68 -0.44 -21.80
C PRO A 136 -2.39 0.86 -21.41
N GLY A 137 -2.57 1.08 -20.11
CA GLY A 137 -3.30 2.23 -19.59
C GLY A 137 -4.74 1.95 -19.14
N TRP A 138 -5.37 0.87 -19.63
CA TRP A 138 -6.79 0.61 -19.43
C TRP A 138 -7.14 -0.82 -19.00
N ASP A 139 -6.15 -1.71 -18.87
CA ASP A 139 -6.38 -3.13 -18.57
C ASP A 139 -6.77 -3.41 -17.10
N GLY A 140 -6.74 -2.40 -16.24
CA GLY A 140 -7.17 -2.48 -14.85
C GLY A 140 -6.14 -3.13 -13.91
N ARG A 141 -4.90 -3.36 -14.38
CA ARG A 141 -3.91 -4.19 -13.68
C ARG A 141 -2.65 -3.38 -13.37
N VAL A 142 -2.46 -3.03 -12.10
CA VAL A 142 -1.27 -2.27 -11.67
C VAL A 142 0.01 -3.11 -11.90
N PRO A 143 0.89 -2.71 -12.84
CA PRO A 143 2.04 -3.52 -13.20
C PRO A 143 3.03 -3.63 -12.03
N SER A 144 3.80 -4.71 -11.96
CA SER A 144 4.84 -4.90 -10.93
C SER A 144 5.95 -3.84 -10.98
N THR A 145 6.13 -3.17 -12.12
CA THR A 145 7.03 -2.01 -12.28
C THR A 145 6.50 -0.74 -11.60
N ALA A 146 5.24 -0.74 -11.15
CA ALA A 146 4.61 0.30 -10.35
C ALA A 146 4.52 -0.12 -8.89
N GLY A 147 5.67 -0.08 -8.22
CA GLY A 147 5.75 -0.27 -6.77
C GLY A 147 4.84 0.69 -6.02
N THR A 148 4.15 0.16 -5.03
CA THR A 148 3.24 0.87 -4.15
C THR A 148 3.98 1.47 -2.96
N ILE A 149 3.36 2.47 -2.34
CA ILE A 149 3.81 3.06 -1.08
C ILE A 149 3.91 2.02 0.04
N ALA A 150 3.05 1.01 0.06
CA ALA A 150 3.10 -0.06 1.06
C ALA A 150 4.36 -0.92 0.87
N GLU A 151 4.69 -1.31 -0.37
CA GLU A 151 5.95 -2.00 -0.67
C GLU A 151 7.16 -1.15 -0.27
N ILE A 152 7.15 0.14 -0.61
CA ILE A 152 8.24 1.07 -0.27
C ILE A 152 8.40 1.20 1.25
N LEU A 153 7.32 1.39 2.00
CA LEU A 153 7.35 1.55 3.45
C LEU A 153 7.83 0.26 4.13
N ARG A 154 7.31 -0.90 3.72
CA ARG A 154 7.72 -2.21 4.22
C ARG A 154 9.20 -2.47 3.99
N ASP A 155 9.70 -2.19 2.79
CA ASP A 155 11.12 -2.32 2.43
C ASP A 155 12.03 -1.35 3.20
N ASN A 156 11.44 -0.34 3.87
CA ASN A 156 12.11 0.61 4.76
C ASN A 156 11.76 0.39 6.25
N GLY A 157 11.26 -0.81 6.61
CA GLY A 157 11.13 -1.27 7.99
C GLY A 157 9.83 -0.89 8.70
N TYR A 158 8.88 -0.27 7.99
CA TYR A 158 7.52 -0.06 8.50
C TYR A 158 6.74 -1.37 8.49
N ASN A 159 5.72 -1.46 9.34
CA ASN A 159 4.63 -2.40 9.16
C ASN A 159 3.47 -1.71 8.43
N ALA A 160 2.90 -2.38 7.45
CA ALA A 160 1.82 -1.81 6.63
C ALA A 160 0.59 -2.70 6.72
N PHE A 161 -0.56 -2.12 7.06
CA PHE A 161 -1.84 -2.80 6.93
C PHE A 161 -2.87 -1.85 6.32
N ALA A 162 -3.94 -2.41 5.75
CA ALA A 162 -5.07 -1.65 5.27
C ALA A 162 -6.38 -2.31 5.67
N VAL A 163 -7.43 -1.51 5.86
CA VAL A 163 -8.78 -2.01 6.08
C VAL A 163 -9.78 -1.33 5.16
N GLY A 164 -10.87 -2.01 4.83
CA GLY A 164 -11.96 -1.48 4.01
C GLY A 164 -11.82 -1.78 2.51
N LYS A 165 -12.14 -0.80 1.66
CA LYS A 165 -12.14 -0.98 0.21
C LYS A 165 -10.73 -0.94 -0.36
N TYR A 166 -10.29 -2.01 -1.01
CA TYR A 166 -9.07 -1.96 -1.82
C TYR A 166 -9.34 -1.40 -3.23
N GLY A 167 -10.29 -1.97 -3.97
CA GLY A 167 -10.88 -1.37 -5.17
C GLY A 167 -9.96 -1.24 -6.39
N VAL A 168 -8.82 -1.94 -6.41
CA VAL A 168 -7.88 -1.99 -7.54
C VAL A 168 -7.37 -3.41 -7.86
N THR A 169 -7.97 -4.44 -7.24
CA THR A 169 -7.73 -5.83 -7.63
C THR A 169 -8.57 -6.16 -8.86
N PRO A 170 -8.00 -6.79 -9.91
CA PRO A 170 -8.78 -7.29 -11.03
C PRO A 170 -9.82 -8.32 -10.58
N ASP A 171 -11.08 -8.18 -10.99
CA ASP A 171 -12.17 -9.06 -10.55
C ASP A 171 -11.87 -10.54 -10.75
N GLU A 172 -11.28 -10.89 -11.90
CA GLU A 172 -10.94 -12.26 -12.24
C GLU A 172 -9.86 -12.87 -11.34
N GLU A 173 -9.15 -12.06 -10.57
CA GLU A 173 -8.16 -12.50 -9.58
C GLU A 173 -8.70 -12.46 -8.15
N ALA A 174 -9.86 -11.86 -7.90
CA ALA A 174 -10.51 -11.80 -6.59
C ALA A 174 -11.21 -13.14 -6.25
N THR A 175 -10.44 -14.24 -6.29
CA THR A 175 -10.91 -15.60 -6.00
C THR A 175 -9.89 -16.34 -5.14
N ASP A 176 -10.32 -17.40 -4.44
CA ASP A 176 -9.42 -18.26 -3.65
C ASP A 176 -8.36 -18.98 -4.49
N ALA A 177 -8.50 -19.00 -5.82
CA ALA A 177 -7.52 -19.61 -6.72
C ALA A 177 -6.29 -18.72 -6.96
N GLY A 178 -6.36 -17.44 -6.60
CA GLY A 178 -5.36 -16.44 -6.98
C GLY A 178 -5.34 -16.15 -8.49
N PRO A 179 -4.26 -15.53 -9.01
CA PRO A 179 -3.04 -15.13 -8.29
C PRO A 179 -3.32 -14.04 -7.24
N PHE A 180 -2.48 -14.00 -6.19
CA PHE A 180 -2.60 -13.02 -5.11
C PHE A 180 -1.71 -11.77 -5.30
N ASP A 181 -1.05 -11.64 -6.45
CA ASP A 181 -0.05 -10.59 -6.71
C ASP A 181 -0.67 -9.17 -6.78
N HIS A 182 -1.93 -9.05 -7.17
CA HIS A 182 -2.68 -7.78 -7.16
C HIS A 182 -3.64 -7.65 -5.97
N TRP A 183 -3.56 -8.56 -4.99
CA TRP A 183 -4.24 -8.40 -3.72
C TRP A 183 -3.44 -7.42 -2.82
N PRO A 184 -4.07 -6.83 -1.80
CA PRO A 184 -3.38 -5.96 -0.84
C PRO A 184 -2.06 -6.57 -0.31
N THR A 185 -2.09 -7.86 0.05
CA THR A 185 -0.91 -8.57 0.56
C THR A 185 0.16 -8.81 -0.49
N GLY A 186 -0.22 -8.97 -1.76
CA GLY A 186 0.72 -9.03 -2.89
C GLY A 186 1.32 -7.67 -3.24
N LYS A 187 0.70 -6.58 -2.77
CA LYS A 187 1.10 -5.19 -3.01
C LYS A 187 1.58 -4.48 -1.75
N GLY A 188 2.28 -5.22 -0.88
CA GLY A 188 3.09 -4.63 0.19
C GLY A 188 2.41 -4.41 1.53
N PHE A 189 1.10 -4.64 1.65
CA PHE A 189 0.46 -4.69 2.96
C PHE A 189 0.79 -6.02 3.65
N ASP A 190 1.25 -6.00 4.89
CA ASP A 190 1.46 -7.20 5.71
C ASP A 190 0.13 -7.84 6.10
N HIS A 191 -0.90 -7.00 6.32
CA HIS A 191 -2.26 -7.44 6.64
C HIS A 191 -3.33 -6.64 5.90
N PHE A 192 -4.45 -7.29 5.60
CA PHE A 192 -5.63 -6.64 5.05
C PHE A 192 -6.93 -7.22 5.59
N PHE A 193 -7.89 -6.35 5.88
CA PHE A 193 -9.26 -6.76 6.18
C PHE A 193 -10.27 -5.86 5.46
N GLY A 194 -11.08 -6.43 4.58
CA GLY A 194 -12.06 -5.64 3.83
C GLY A 194 -12.49 -6.32 2.55
N PHE A 195 -12.74 -5.57 1.50
CA PHE A 195 -13.22 -6.12 0.23
C PHE A 195 -12.37 -5.64 -0.96
N LEU A 196 -12.22 -6.52 -1.95
CA LEU A 196 -11.32 -6.31 -3.08
C LEU A 196 -11.93 -5.48 -4.21
N GLY A 197 -13.23 -5.71 -4.48
CA GLY A 197 -13.96 -5.08 -5.58
C GLY A 197 -14.31 -3.60 -5.36
N SER A 198 -15.07 -3.03 -6.29
CA SER A 198 -15.44 -1.60 -6.25
C SER A 198 -16.58 -1.28 -5.29
N GLN A 199 -17.40 -2.24 -4.91
CA GLN A 199 -18.53 -2.05 -4.01
C GLN A 199 -18.90 -3.36 -3.32
N THR A 200 -19.58 -3.25 -2.19
CA THR A 200 -20.09 -4.40 -1.44
C THR A 200 -21.31 -4.00 -0.61
N ASP A 201 -22.07 -4.98 -0.13
CA ASP A 201 -23.21 -4.74 0.77
C ASP A 201 -22.71 -4.31 2.16
N GLN A 202 -23.38 -3.36 2.80
CA GLN A 202 -22.92 -2.82 4.09
C GLN A 202 -23.19 -3.75 5.29
N TYR A 203 -24.03 -4.77 5.14
CA TYR A 203 -24.39 -5.73 6.20
C TYR A 203 -24.07 -7.19 5.82
N LYS A 204 -23.92 -7.47 4.52
CA LYS A 204 -23.48 -8.76 3.98
C LYS A 204 -22.28 -8.57 3.02
N PRO A 205 -21.21 -7.90 3.45
CA PRO A 205 -20.06 -7.63 2.59
C PRO A 205 -19.36 -8.92 2.19
N ASP A 206 -18.79 -8.90 0.98
CA ASP A 206 -17.86 -9.90 0.46
C ASP A 206 -16.45 -9.58 0.97
N LEU A 207 -16.14 -10.11 2.16
CA LEU A 207 -14.93 -9.79 2.89
C LEU A 207 -13.81 -10.79 2.62
N VAL A 208 -12.58 -10.29 2.69
CA VAL A 208 -11.36 -11.08 2.80
C VAL A 208 -10.53 -10.59 3.99
N GLU A 209 -9.88 -11.54 4.66
CA GLU A 209 -8.79 -11.31 5.59
C GLU A 209 -7.52 -11.91 4.98
N ASP A 210 -6.53 -11.06 4.72
CA ASP A 210 -5.32 -11.39 3.97
C ASP A 210 -5.63 -12.03 2.61
N GLN A 211 -5.43 -13.35 2.45
CA GLN A 211 -5.64 -14.09 1.21
C GLN A 211 -6.82 -15.07 1.27
N ALA A 212 -7.69 -14.94 2.27
CA ALA A 212 -8.83 -15.84 2.48
C ALA A 212 -10.13 -15.06 2.62
N HIS A 213 -11.24 -15.61 2.11
CA HIS A 213 -12.56 -15.05 2.38
C HIS A 213 -12.86 -15.07 3.88
N ALA A 214 -13.38 -13.97 4.37
CA ALA A 214 -13.81 -13.78 5.75
C ALA A 214 -15.33 -13.71 5.82
N HIS A 215 -15.90 -14.22 6.91
CA HIS A 215 -17.33 -14.16 7.12
C HIS A 215 -17.72 -12.86 7.82
N PRO A 216 -18.68 -12.08 7.28
CA PRO A 216 -19.19 -10.91 7.98
C PRO A 216 -19.91 -11.31 9.27
N ASP A 217 -19.73 -10.51 10.32
CA ASP A 217 -20.33 -10.76 11.64
C ASP A 217 -21.78 -10.25 11.77
N GLY A 218 -22.33 -9.70 10.68
CA GLY A 218 -23.69 -9.16 10.59
C GLY A 218 -23.84 -7.71 11.04
N ARG A 219 -22.80 -7.07 11.58
CA ARG A 219 -22.78 -5.63 11.88
C ARG A 219 -22.54 -4.82 10.61
N HIS A 220 -22.71 -3.51 10.71
CA HIS A 220 -22.38 -2.59 9.62
C HIS A 220 -20.88 -2.69 9.27
N LEU A 221 -20.55 -2.68 7.98
CA LEU A 221 -19.19 -2.83 7.47
C LEU A 221 -18.21 -1.85 8.12
N SER A 222 -18.63 -0.59 8.32
CA SER A 222 -17.82 0.43 8.98
C SER A 222 -17.36 0.02 10.39
N ASP A 223 -18.23 -0.62 11.17
CA ASP A 223 -17.87 -1.06 12.53
C ASP A 223 -16.80 -2.17 12.45
N GLN A 224 -17.00 -3.13 11.54
CA GLN A 224 -16.10 -4.26 11.34
C GLN A 224 -14.69 -3.79 10.90
N ILE A 225 -14.60 -2.86 9.94
CA ILE A 225 -13.30 -2.35 9.47
C ILE A 225 -12.63 -1.45 10.52
N THR A 226 -13.39 -0.68 11.29
CA THR A 226 -12.84 0.16 12.37
C THR A 226 -12.28 -0.69 13.51
N ASP A 227 -12.99 -1.72 13.94
CA ASP A 227 -12.51 -2.62 14.99
C ASP A 227 -11.26 -3.39 14.55
N ASN A 228 -11.20 -3.81 13.28
CA ASN A 228 -10.00 -4.46 12.74
C ASN A 228 -8.81 -3.50 12.64
N ALA A 229 -9.01 -2.24 12.27
CA ALA A 229 -7.94 -1.24 12.30
C ALA A 229 -7.37 -1.07 13.71
N ILE A 230 -8.24 -0.94 14.72
CA ILE A 230 -7.82 -0.83 16.14
C ILE A 230 -7.07 -2.10 16.56
N THR A 231 -7.61 -3.27 16.22
CA THR A 231 -7.00 -4.57 16.53
C THR A 231 -5.60 -4.70 15.94
N TYR A 232 -5.40 -4.29 14.68
CA TYR A 232 -4.08 -4.34 14.03
C TYR A 232 -3.09 -3.35 14.68
N ILE A 233 -3.53 -2.14 15.04
CA ILE A 233 -2.71 -1.17 15.79
C ILE A 233 -2.28 -1.76 17.13
N ASP A 234 -3.21 -2.34 17.89
CA ASP A 234 -2.94 -2.89 19.22
C ASP A 234 -1.99 -4.10 19.14
N ARG A 235 -2.20 -4.99 18.16
CA ARG A 235 -1.32 -6.15 17.93
C ARG A 235 0.10 -5.70 17.57
N LEU A 236 0.24 -4.70 16.70
CA LEU A 236 1.55 -4.16 16.30
C LEU A 236 2.27 -3.54 17.49
N LYS A 237 1.61 -2.64 18.24
CA LYS A 237 2.20 -2.02 19.44
C LYS A 237 2.60 -3.04 20.51
N LYS A 238 1.83 -4.11 20.66
CA LYS A 238 2.14 -5.19 21.62
C LYS A 238 3.34 -6.02 21.17
N ALA A 239 3.46 -6.31 19.88
CA ALA A 239 4.53 -7.16 19.34
C ALA A 239 5.84 -6.40 19.09
N ALA A 240 5.76 -5.14 18.70
CA ALA A 240 6.88 -4.27 18.37
C ALA A 240 6.59 -2.82 18.84
N PRO A 241 6.77 -2.50 20.13
CA PRO A 241 6.42 -1.18 20.70
C PRO A 241 7.18 0.00 20.09
N ASP A 242 8.34 -0.27 19.50
CA ASP A 242 9.19 0.72 18.83
C ASP A 242 8.80 0.92 17.35
N LYS A 243 7.71 0.31 16.90
CA LYS A 243 7.14 0.42 15.55
C LYS A 243 5.71 0.95 15.56
#